data_AF-A0A529M6T9-F1
#
_entry.id   AF-A0A529M6T9-F1
#
_cell.length_a   1.000
_cell.length_b   1.000
_cell.length_c   1.000
_cell.angle_alpha   90.00
_cell.angle_beta   90.00
_cell.angle_gamma   90.00
#
_symmetry.space_group_name_H-M   'P 1'
#
loop_
_entity.id
_entity.type
_entity.pdbx_description
1 polymer ?
#
loop_
_entity_poly.entity_id
_entity_poly.type
_entity_poly.pdbx_seq_one_letter_code
_entity_poly.pdbx_strand_id
1 'polypeptide(L)'
;NQPFGFNAILGLIGLAGILMRNTLILTEQIKENRAAGLDGYHAVIEATVQRTRPVILTALAAVLAFIPLTHSVFWGSMAYTLIGGTAVGTVLILLFLPALYAAWFRIKPTADENHEVSTEEPELRIAMAAE
;
A
#
# COMPACT_ATOMS: atom_id res chain seq x y z
N ASN A 1 -4.07 -32.01 2.07
CA ASN A 1 -4.84 -31.85 3.32
C ASN A 1 -3.87 -31.74 4.50
N GLN A 2 -3.18 -30.60 4.66
CA GLN A 2 -2.34 -30.39 5.85
C GLN A 2 -3.24 -29.93 7.01
N PRO A 3 -3.11 -30.53 8.21
CA PRO A 3 -3.93 -30.13 9.35
C PRO A 3 -3.64 -28.68 9.75
N PHE A 4 -4.69 -27.92 10.04
CA PHE A 4 -4.58 -26.54 10.54
C PHE A 4 -4.02 -26.60 11.97
N GLY A 5 -2.69 -26.52 12.08
CA GLY A 5 -1.96 -26.67 13.34
C GLY A 5 -1.66 -25.32 14.01
N PHE A 6 -1.13 -25.39 15.23
CA PHE A 6 -0.65 -24.22 15.99
C PHE A 6 0.28 -23.30 15.18
N ASN A 7 1.16 -23.88 14.36
CA ASN A 7 2.08 -23.14 13.50
C ASN A 7 1.35 -22.26 12.46
N ALA A 8 0.19 -22.70 11.95
CA ALA A 8 -0.61 -21.90 11.02
C ALA A 8 -1.19 -20.66 11.71
N ILE A 9 -1.62 -20.79 12.97
CA ILE A 9 -2.13 -19.66 13.77
C ILE A 9 -1.01 -18.64 14.04
N LEU A 10 0.19 -19.11 14.39
CA LEU A 10 1.36 -18.23 14.54
C LEU A 10 1.68 -17.49 13.24
N GLY A 11 1.64 -18.20 12.10
CA GLY A 11 1.79 -17.60 10.78
C GLY A 11 0.74 -16.54 10.48
N LEU A 12 -0.52 -16.79 10.83
CA LEU A 12 -1.62 -15.85 10.64
C LEU A 12 -1.46 -14.58 11.49
N ILE A 13 -0.97 -14.68 12.72
CA ILE A 13 -0.68 -13.52 13.58
C ILE A 13 0.48 -12.70 13.00
N GLY A 14 1.57 -13.36 12.57
CA GLY A 14 2.69 -12.68 11.91
C GLY A 14 2.26 -11.97 10.62
N LEU A 15 1.42 -12.63 9.83
CA LEU A 15 0.79 -12.06 8.64
C LEU A 15 0.00 -10.80 8.98
N ALA A 16 -0.85 -10.84 10.01
CA ALA A 16 -1.64 -9.69 10.42
C ALA A 16 -0.74 -8.49 10.76
N GLY A 17 0.42 -8.71 11.38
CA GLY A 17 1.42 -7.67 11.62
C GLY A 17 1.97 -7.03 10.35
N ILE A 18 2.31 -7.84 9.34
CA ILE A 18 2.77 -7.36 8.03
C ILE A 18 1.67 -6.52 7.37
N LEU A 19 0.43 -6.99 7.38
CA LEU A 19 -0.71 -6.28 6.82
C LEU A 19 -0.98 -4.96 7.55
N MET A 20 -0.97 -4.95 8.89
CA MET A 20 -1.13 -3.73 9.68
C MET A 20 -0.07 -2.69 9.35
N ARG A 21 1.21 -3.12 9.23
CA ARG A 21 2.29 -2.22 8.81
C ARG A 21 2.01 -1.64 7.43
N ASN A 22 1.64 -2.46 6.45
CA ASN A 22 1.37 -2.00 5.09
C ASN A 22 0.20 -1.00 5.02
N THR A 23 -0.84 -1.21 5.83
CA THR A 23 -2.01 -0.30 5.92
C THR A 23 -1.72 1.00 6.67
N LEU A 24 -0.96 0.95 7.77
CA LEU A 24 -0.62 2.13 8.59
C LEU A 24 0.25 3.11 7.83
N ILE A 25 1.40 2.61 7.36
CA ILE A 25 1.82 2.72 5.97
C ILE A 25 0.95 3.71 5.18
N LEU A 26 -0.01 3.12 4.46
CA LEU A 26 -0.80 3.76 3.41
C LEU A 26 -1.62 4.94 3.90
N THR A 27 -2.22 4.77 5.07
CA THR A 27 -3.05 5.80 5.71
C THR A 27 -2.25 7.06 6.01
N GLU A 28 -0.99 6.92 6.44
CA GLU A 28 -0.15 8.07 6.77
C GLU A 28 0.19 8.90 5.52
N GLN A 29 0.46 8.26 4.38
CA GLN A 29 0.70 9.00 3.12
C GLN A 29 -0.52 9.73 2.62
N ILE A 30 -1.71 9.14 2.77
CA ILE A 30 -2.94 9.81 2.35
C ILE A 30 -3.12 11.08 3.17
N LYS A 31 -2.81 11.04 4.47
CA LYS A 31 -2.83 12.22 5.34
C LYS A 31 -1.78 13.25 4.91
N GLU A 32 -0.55 12.84 4.66
CA GLU A 32 0.52 13.73 4.18
C GLU A 32 0.18 14.37 2.84
N ASN A 33 -0.29 13.59 1.86
CA ASN A 33 -0.69 14.09 0.53
C ASN A 33 -1.86 15.07 0.62
N ARG A 34 -2.80 14.83 1.55
CA ARG A 34 -3.92 15.74 1.79
C ARG A 34 -3.47 17.02 2.50
N ALA A 35 -2.51 16.93 3.42
CA ALA A 35 -1.90 18.09 4.06
C ALA A 35 -1.09 18.94 3.07
N ALA A 36 -0.57 18.33 2.01
CA ALA A 36 0.13 18.99 0.91
C ALA A 36 -0.80 19.68 -0.11
N GLY A 37 -2.13 19.68 0.09
CA GLY A 37 -3.08 20.44 -0.71
C GLY A 37 -3.60 19.74 -1.98
N LEU A 38 -3.33 18.44 -2.16
CA LEU A 38 -3.84 17.67 -3.30
C LEU A 38 -5.35 17.39 -3.17
N ASP A 39 -6.07 17.48 -4.29
CA ASP A 39 -7.46 17.03 -4.40
C ASP A 39 -7.58 15.58 -3.94
N GLY A 40 -8.60 15.29 -3.12
CA GLY A 40 -8.72 14.01 -2.39
C GLY A 40 -8.74 12.79 -3.30
N TYR A 41 -9.17 12.95 -4.56
CA TYR A 41 -9.14 11.90 -5.57
C TYR A 41 -7.73 11.61 -6.08
N HIS A 42 -7.01 12.64 -6.53
CA HIS A 42 -5.64 12.52 -7.03
C HIS A 42 -4.68 12.09 -5.91
N ALA A 43 -4.85 12.61 -4.68
CA ALA A 43 -4.06 12.22 -3.52
C ALA A 43 -4.11 10.72 -3.23
N VAL A 44 -5.27 10.08 -3.41
CA VAL A 44 -5.47 8.65 -3.16
C VAL A 44 -4.94 7.79 -4.30
N ILE A 45 -5.12 8.19 -5.56
CA ILE A 45 -4.54 7.48 -6.70
C ILE A 45 -3.02 7.51 -6.62
N GLU A 46 -2.44 8.69 -6.43
CA GLU A 46 -1.00 8.90 -6.33
C GLU A 46 -0.41 8.13 -5.13
N ALA A 47 -1.03 8.21 -3.96
CA ALA A 47 -0.62 7.43 -2.79
C ALA A 47 -0.69 5.92 -3.02
N THR A 48 -1.73 5.44 -3.71
CA THR A 48 -1.91 4.02 -4.00
C THR A 48 -0.82 3.53 -4.96
N VAL A 49 -0.53 4.26 -6.05
CA VAL A 49 0.51 3.90 -7.03
C VAL A 49 1.90 3.88 -6.39
N GLN A 50 2.25 4.93 -5.63
CA GLN A 50 3.57 5.03 -5.00
C GLN A 50 3.82 3.90 -3.98
N ARG A 51 2.77 3.35 -3.38
CA ARG A 51 2.86 2.31 -2.34
C ARG A 51 2.76 0.90 -2.84
N THR A 52 2.09 0.72 -3.97
CA THR A 52 1.96 -0.58 -4.63
C THR A 52 3.35 -1.19 -4.85
N ARG A 53 4.35 -0.38 -5.22
CA ARG A 53 5.74 -0.83 -5.41
C ARG A 53 6.37 -1.41 -4.13
N PRO A 54 6.50 -0.67 -3.01
CA PRO A 54 7.00 -1.23 -1.75
C PRO A 54 6.22 -2.46 -1.25
N VAL A 55 4.89 -2.44 -1.30
CA VAL A 55 4.07 -3.54 -0.77
C VAL A 55 4.28 -4.82 -1.58
N ILE A 56 4.28 -4.73 -2.91
CA ILE A 56 4.56 -5.88 -3.78
C ILE A 56 5.97 -6.42 -3.53
N LEU A 57 6.99 -5.56 -3.35
CA LEU A 57 8.35 -6.01 -3.03
C LEU A 57 8.38 -6.82 -1.72
N THR A 58 7.70 -6.36 -0.67
CA THR A 58 7.62 -7.11 0.59
C THR A 58 6.88 -8.44 0.45
N ALA A 59 5.78 -8.47 -0.31
CA ALA A 59 5.03 -9.69 -0.57
C ALA A 59 5.87 -10.71 -1.34
N LEU A 60 6.56 -10.28 -2.40
CA LEU A 60 7.45 -11.13 -3.18
C LEU A 60 8.60 -11.67 -2.34
N ALA A 61 9.24 -10.83 -1.52
CA ALA A 61 10.30 -11.25 -0.62
C ALA A 61 9.82 -12.33 0.37
N ALA A 62 8.63 -12.16 0.96
CA ALA A 62 8.04 -13.15 1.85
C ALA A 62 7.76 -14.48 1.13
N VAL A 63 7.15 -14.43 -0.06
CA VAL A 63 6.88 -15.65 -0.85
C VAL A 63 8.18 -16.38 -1.17
N LEU A 64 9.20 -15.67 -1.67
CA LEU A 64 10.50 -16.26 -2.00
C LEU A 64 11.19 -16.88 -0.78
N ALA A 65 11.12 -16.22 0.38
CA ALA A 65 11.69 -16.72 1.63
C ALA A 65 11.00 -18.00 2.12
N PHE A 66 9.69 -18.15 1.87
CA PHE A 66 8.93 -19.29 2.37
C PHE A 66 8.89 -20.50 1.42
N ILE A 67 9.25 -20.35 0.14
CA ILE A 67 9.35 -21.48 -0.82
C ILE A 67 10.15 -22.66 -0.25
N PRO A 68 11.41 -22.51 0.23
CA PRO A 68 12.17 -23.64 0.76
C PRO A 68 11.56 -24.21 2.05
N LEU A 69 10.89 -23.38 2.87
CA LEU A 69 10.25 -23.82 4.11
C LEU A 69 9.03 -24.73 3.86
N THR A 70 8.40 -24.65 2.69
CA THR A 70 7.24 -25.50 2.35
C THR A 70 7.57 -26.99 2.31
N HIS A 71 8.84 -27.35 2.06
CA HIS A 71 9.30 -28.75 2.03
C HIS A 71 9.37 -29.40 3.42
N SER A 72 9.29 -28.60 4.50
CA SER A 72 9.30 -29.14 5.86
C SER A 72 7.89 -29.53 6.32
N VAL A 73 7.75 -30.76 6.82
CA VAL A 73 6.47 -31.31 7.33
C VAL A 73 5.90 -30.53 8.53
N PHE A 74 6.75 -29.85 9.31
CA PHE A 74 6.32 -29.08 10.48
C PHE A 74 5.96 -27.63 10.14
N TRP A 75 6.68 -27.02 9.21
CA TRP A 75 6.55 -25.60 8.85
C TRP A 75 5.68 -25.36 7.62
N GLY A 76 5.35 -26.42 6.87
CA GLY A 76 4.57 -26.32 5.64
C GLY A 76 3.24 -25.60 5.84
N SER A 77 2.49 -25.93 6.90
CA SER A 77 1.16 -25.35 7.14
C SER A 77 1.22 -23.84 7.41
N MET A 78 2.27 -23.39 8.10
CA MET A 78 2.56 -21.97 8.31
C MET A 78 2.97 -21.29 6.99
N ALA A 79 3.86 -21.91 6.21
CA ALA A 79 4.36 -21.35 4.96
C ALA A 79 3.22 -21.16 3.94
N TYR A 80 2.32 -22.13 3.78
CA TYR A 80 1.15 -21.99 2.91
C TYR A 80 0.21 -20.88 3.39
N THR A 81 0.00 -20.75 4.70
CA THR A 81 -0.82 -19.69 5.30
C THR A 81 -0.23 -18.31 5.02
N LEU A 82 1.09 -18.15 5.16
CA LEU A 82 1.80 -16.90 4.91
C LEU A 82 1.84 -16.52 3.44
N ILE A 83 2.14 -17.47 2.55
CA ILE A 83 2.16 -17.23 1.09
C ILE A 83 0.77 -16.82 0.61
N GLY A 84 -0.25 -17.63 0.91
CA GLY A 84 -1.62 -17.36 0.49
C GLY A 84 -2.16 -16.09 1.13
N GLY A 85 -1.96 -15.92 2.43
CA GLY A 85 -2.45 -14.78 3.17
C GLY A 85 -1.76 -13.46 2.81
N THR A 86 -0.47 -13.46 2.49
CA THR A 86 0.22 -12.24 2.04
C THR A 86 -0.22 -11.86 0.63
N ALA A 87 -0.36 -12.83 -0.28
CA ALA A 87 -0.83 -12.58 -1.63
C ALA A 87 -2.26 -12.02 -1.64
N VAL A 88 -3.20 -12.72 -0.99
CA VAL A 88 -4.60 -12.29 -0.89
C VAL A 88 -4.72 -10.99 -0.10
N GLY A 89 -4.01 -10.88 1.03
CA GLY A 89 -4.01 -9.68 1.87
C GLY A 89 -3.50 -8.44 1.16
N THR A 90 -2.44 -8.56 0.36
CA THR A 90 -1.90 -7.47 -0.46
C THR A 90 -2.91 -7.01 -1.49
N VAL A 91 -3.49 -7.95 -2.25
CA VAL A 91 -4.51 -7.65 -3.25
C VAL A 91 -5.73 -6.99 -2.59
N LEU A 92 -6.17 -7.53 -1.45
CA LEU A 92 -7.30 -7.01 -0.70
C LEU A 92 -7.02 -5.59 -0.23
N ILE A 93 -5.86 -5.29 0.37
CA ILE A 93 -5.53 -3.92 0.82
C ILE A 93 -5.49 -2.96 -0.38
N LEU A 94 -4.81 -3.35 -1.47
CA LEU A 94 -4.65 -2.50 -2.64
C LEU A 94 -5.97 -2.25 -3.40
N LEU A 95 -6.93 -3.17 -3.37
CA LEU A 95 -8.24 -2.98 -4.00
C LEU A 95 -9.26 -2.36 -3.05
N PHE A 96 -9.31 -2.83 -1.80
CA PHE A 96 -10.31 -2.44 -0.82
C PHE A 96 -10.13 -0.98 -0.40
N LEU A 97 -8.90 -0.51 -0.25
CA LEU A 97 -8.64 0.83 0.22
C LEU A 97 -9.02 1.94 -0.78
N PRO A 98 -8.65 1.86 -2.08
CA PRO A 98 -9.16 2.81 -3.08
C PRO A 98 -10.66 2.63 -3.32
N ALA A 99 -11.20 1.41 -3.28
CA ALA A 99 -12.65 1.19 -3.43
C ALA A 99 -13.46 1.79 -2.28
N LEU A 100 -13.00 1.63 -1.03
CA LEU A 100 -13.64 2.21 0.15
C LEU A 100 -13.58 3.74 0.09
N TYR A 101 -12.44 4.31 -0.32
CA TYR A 101 -12.31 5.75 -0.47
C TYR A 101 -13.21 6.29 -1.60
N ALA A 102 -13.22 5.64 -2.76
CA ALA A 102 -14.09 6.01 -3.88
C ALA A 102 -15.58 5.91 -3.51
N ALA A 103 -15.97 4.90 -2.74
CA ALA A 103 -17.33 4.74 -2.23
C ALA A 103 -17.69 5.81 -1.18
N TRP A 104 -16.76 6.18 -0.29
CA TRP A 104 -16.97 7.19 0.74
C TRP A 104 -17.01 8.61 0.17
N PHE A 105 -16.17 8.91 -0.82
CA PHE A 105 -16.11 10.23 -1.47
C PHE A 105 -17.05 10.40 -2.67
N ARG A 106 -17.72 9.33 -3.13
CA ARG A 106 -18.84 9.36 -4.09
C ARG A 106 -18.58 10.31 -5.27
N ILE A 107 -17.46 10.08 -5.94
CA ILE A 107 -16.84 10.99 -6.89
C ILE A 107 -17.57 10.86 -8.23
N LYS A 108 -18.27 11.91 -8.63
CA LYS A 108 -18.61 12.11 -10.04
C LYS A 108 -17.30 12.44 -10.77
N PRO A 109 -17.02 11.84 -11.94
CA PRO A 109 -15.89 12.25 -12.76
C PRO A 109 -16.16 13.69 -13.23
N THR A 110 -15.53 14.68 -12.60
CA THR A 110 -15.36 15.98 -13.24
C THR A 110 -14.34 15.77 -14.34
N ALA A 111 -14.80 15.92 -15.57
CA ALA A 111 -13.98 15.95 -16.76
C ALA A 111 -12.85 16.98 -16.59
N ASP A 112 -11.67 16.64 -17.09
CA ASP A 112 -10.56 17.52 -17.45
C ASP A 112 -10.65 18.96 -16.92
N GLU A 113 -9.97 19.23 -15.81
CA GLU A 113 -9.36 20.54 -15.62
C GLU A 113 -7.87 20.33 -15.35
N ASN A 114 -7.11 20.66 -16.39
CA ASN A 114 -5.68 20.86 -16.44
C ASN A 114 -5.09 21.26 -15.07
N HIS A 115 -4.41 20.33 -14.41
CA HIS A 115 -3.36 20.70 -13.46
C HIS A 115 -2.15 21.14 -14.28
N GLU A 116 -2.25 22.34 -14.83
CA GLU A 116 -1.09 23.15 -15.16
C GLU A 116 -0.32 23.29 -13.84
N VAL A 117 0.84 22.64 -13.79
CA VAL A 117 1.77 22.73 -12.67
C VAL A 117 2.20 24.20 -12.61
N SER A 118 1.54 24.98 -11.75
CA SER A 118 1.99 26.30 -11.31
C SER A 118 3.29 26.09 -10.55
N THR A 119 4.37 26.03 -11.32
CA THR A 119 5.73 26.15 -10.83
C THR A 119 5.89 27.61 -10.45
N GLU A 120 5.37 27.99 -9.28
CA GLU A 120 5.60 29.33 -8.72
C GLU A 120 7.09 29.47 -8.38
N GLU A 121 7.78 30.11 -9.33
CA GLU A 121 8.94 30.99 -9.21
C GLU A 121 9.87 30.85 -8.00
N PRO A 122 10.99 30.13 -8.17
CA PRO A 122 12.24 30.42 -7.46
C PRO A 122 12.93 31.69 -7.97
N GLU A 123 12.64 32.14 -9.21
CA GLU A 123 13.41 33.20 -9.88
C GLU A 123 13.09 34.62 -9.40
N LEU A 124 11.85 34.90 -8.98
CA LEU A 124 11.47 36.25 -8.51
C LEU A 124 12.17 36.66 -7.20
N ARG A 125 12.55 35.68 -6.36
CA ARG A 125 13.32 35.94 -5.13
C ARG A 125 14.79 36.27 -5.40
N ILE A 126 15.33 35.84 -6.54
CA ILE A 126 16.73 36.10 -6.91
C ILE A 126 16.85 37.51 -7.52
N ALA A 127 15.86 37.95 -8.29
CA ALA A 127 15.83 39.28 -8.88
C ALA A 127 15.73 40.41 -7.82
N MET A 128 14.91 40.24 -6.76
CA MET A 128 14.79 41.24 -5.69
C MET A 128 15.97 41.28 -4.70
N ALA A 129 16.85 40.27 -4.68
CA ALA A 129 18.03 40.26 -3.80
C ALA A 129 19.24 41.01 -4.41
N ALA A 130 19.12 41.44 -5.68
CA ALA A 130 20.17 42.10 -6.44
C ALA A 130 19.96 43.62 -6.60
N GLU A 131 18.92 44.20 -5.98
CA GLU A 131 18.72 45.66 -5.87
C GLU A 131 18.99 46.19 -4.46
#